data_AF-A0A1H8KVA2-F1
#
_entry.id   AF-A0A1H8KVA2-F1
#
_cell.length_a   1.000
_cell.length_b   1.000
_cell.length_c   1.000
_cell.angle_alpha   90.00
_cell.angle_beta   90.00
_cell.angle_gamma   90.00
#
_symmetry.space_group_name_H-M   'P 1'
#
loop_
_entity.id
_entity.type
_entity.pdbx_description
1 polymer ?
#
loop_
_entity_poly.entity_id
_entity_poly.type
_entity_poly.pdbx_seq_one_letter_code
_entity_poly.pdbx_strand_id
1 'polypeptide(L)'
;MKDAANYVDIALTADTPAQGQAAVSTITQVLKERQQPLMTERLAQVDRSIELAKASLASMEKSYETTQASLRAQPPNSEAYLELARMSEAGTLAGLRQKVLDLENSKLSPTTKETELVEPIGVSDRPVFPKKSVFTAGGLVLGALLGTLLGFALPAWWEFQRKRKAAKQGASA
;
A
#
# COMPACT_ATOMS: atom_id res chain seq x y z
N MET A 1 8.32 13.03 -1.66
CA MET A 1 7.55 11.79 -1.89
C MET A 1 7.81 10.79 -0.76
N LYS A 2 7.59 11.16 0.51
CA LYS A 2 7.96 10.33 1.68
C LYS A 2 6.75 9.68 2.40
N ASP A 3 5.53 9.99 1.95
CA ASP A 3 4.28 9.55 2.59
C ASP A 3 3.55 8.41 1.87
N ALA A 4 4.04 7.98 0.70
CA ALA A 4 3.37 6.92 -0.09
C ALA A 4 3.44 5.52 0.58
N ALA A 5 4.27 5.33 1.62
CA ALA A 5 4.49 4.03 2.25
C ALA A 5 3.39 3.63 3.25
N ASN A 6 2.45 4.54 3.59
CA ASN A 6 1.47 4.32 4.65
C ASN A 6 0.01 4.25 4.16
N TYR A 7 -0.23 4.26 2.85
CA TYR A 7 -1.57 4.25 2.28
C TYR A 7 -1.74 3.13 1.29
N VAL A 8 -2.92 2.51 1.31
CA VAL A 8 -3.36 1.51 0.33
C VAL A 8 -4.50 2.13 -0.45
N ASP A 9 -4.32 2.29 -1.75
CA ASP A 9 -5.37 2.74 -2.66
C ASP A 9 -6.20 1.53 -3.13
N ILE A 10 -7.52 1.60 -2.97
CA ILE A 10 -8.46 0.54 -3.37
C ILE A 10 -9.30 1.09 -4.52
N ALA A 11 -8.83 0.84 -5.74
CA ALA A 11 -9.57 1.19 -6.96
C ALA A 11 -10.34 -0.04 -7.47
N LEU A 12 -11.65 0.11 -7.71
CA LEU A 12 -12.47 -0.92 -8.33
C LEU A 12 -13.36 -0.34 -9.43
N THR A 13 -13.63 -1.17 -10.43
CA THR A 13 -14.55 -0.85 -11.54
C THR A 13 -15.82 -1.65 -11.33
N ALA A 14 -16.97 -0.99 -11.41
CA ALA A 14 -18.28 -1.62 -11.27
C ALA A 14 -19.23 -1.09 -12.35
N ASP A 15 -20.26 -1.88 -12.67
CA ASP A 15 -21.25 -1.55 -13.71
C ASP A 15 -22.14 -0.37 -13.32
N THR A 16 -22.34 -0.17 -12.02
CA THR A 16 -23.12 0.96 -11.47
C THR A 16 -22.38 1.64 -10.32
N PRO A 17 -22.56 2.97 -10.16
CA PRO A 17 -21.92 3.73 -9.09
C PRO A 17 -22.33 3.22 -7.70
N ALA A 18 -23.59 2.80 -7.55
CA ALA A 18 -24.12 2.24 -6.30
C ALA A 18 -23.46 0.90 -5.93
N GLN A 19 -23.26 0.00 -6.90
CA GLN A 19 -22.55 -1.26 -6.67
C GLN A 19 -21.06 -1.02 -6.35
N GLY A 20 -20.42 -0.06 -7.00
CA GLY A 20 -19.04 0.31 -6.70
C GLY A 20 -18.88 0.76 -5.25
N GLN A 21 -19.75 1.65 -4.77
CA GLN A 21 -19.71 2.11 -3.39
C GLN A 21 -19.95 0.99 -2.37
N ALA A 22 -20.94 0.12 -2.64
CA ALA A 22 -21.24 -1.03 -1.78
C ALA A 22 -20.09 -2.05 -1.74
N ALA A 23 -19.40 -2.26 -2.86
CA ALA A 23 -18.24 -3.14 -2.92
C ALA A 23 -17.05 -2.57 -2.13
N VAL A 24 -16.73 -1.28 -2.29
CA VAL A 24 -15.64 -0.64 -1.53
C VAL A 24 -15.93 -0.66 -0.04
N SER A 25 -17.16 -0.35 0.38
CA SER A 25 -17.52 -0.36 1.81
C SER A 25 -17.42 -1.77 2.40
N THR A 26 -17.88 -2.79 1.68
CA THR A 26 -17.76 -4.19 2.09
C THR A 26 -16.30 -4.63 2.23
N ILE A 27 -15.47 -4.31 1.23
CA ILE A 27 -14.03 -4.64 1.25
C ILE A 27 -13.35 -3.94 2.44
N THR A 28 -13.66 -2.67 2.68
CA THR A 28 -13.14 -1.90 3.81
C THR A 28 -13.53 -2.53 5.14
N GLN A 29 -14.78 -2.99 5.26
CA GLN A 29 -15.25 -3.65 6.48
C GLN A 29 -14.55 -4.98 6.72
N VAL A 30 -14.41 -5.83 5.70
CA VAL A 30 -13.68 -7.10 5.80
C VAL A 30 -12.22 -6.87 6.16
N LEU A 31 -11.58 -5.84 5.59
CA LEU A 31 -10.21 -5.45 5.93
C LEU A 31 -10.09 -5.09 7.42
N LYS A 32 -11.02 -4.28 7.94
CA LYS A 32 -11.06 -3.92 9.38
C LYS A 32 -11.23 -5.14 10.28
N GLU A 33 -12.18 -6.01 9.95
CA GLU A 33 -12.45 -7.23 10.72
C GLU A 33 -11.25 -8.19 10.73
N ARG A 34 -10.59 -8.36 9.59
CA ARG A 34 -9.40 -9.23 9.47
C ARG A 34 -8.18 -8.63 10.17
N GLN A 35 -8.09 -7.31 10.27
CA GLN A 35 -6.96 -6.64 10.89
C GLN A 35 -7.04 -6.61 12.42
N GLN A 36 -8.25 -6.56 13.01
CA GLN A 36 -8.42 -6.60 14.47
C GLN A 36 -7.64 -7.72 15.17
N PRO A 37 -7.74 -9.01 14.79
CA PRO A 37 -7.00 -10.07 15.47
C PRO A 37 -5.49 -9.99 15.27
N LEU A 38 -5.03 -9.45 14.15
CA LEU A 38 -3.59 -9.25 13.90
C LEU A 38 -3.02 -8.10 14.74
N MET A 39 -3.83 -7.06 14.99
CA MET A 39 -3.46 -5.94 15.86
C MET A 39 -3.36 -6.38 17.32
N THR A 40 -4.32 -7.18 17.81
CA THR A 40 -4.29 -7.66 19.20
C THR A 40 -3.11 -8.58 19.46
N GLU A 41 -2.78 -9.47 18.52
CA GLU A 41 -1.58 -10.31 18.63
C GLU A 41 -0.30 -9.47 18.64
N ARG A 42 -0.21 -8.47 17.77
CA ARG A 42 0.93 -7.55 17.73
C ARG A 42 1.08 -6.74 19.02
N LEU A 43 0.00 -6.19 19.55
CA LEU A 43 0.00 -5.47 20.83
C LEU A 43 0.45 -6.40 21.96
N ALA A 44 -0.06 -7.62 22.02
CA ALA A 44 0.36 -8.60 23.03
C ALA A 44 1.84 -9.00 22.91
N GLN A 45 2.38 -9.12 21.69
CA GLN A 45 3.82 -9.35 21.48
C GLN A 45 4.65 -8.16 21.97
N VAL A 46 4.21 -6.93 21.68
CA VAL A 46 4.89 -5.71 22.13
C VAL A 46 4.81 -5.59 23.65
N ASP A 47 3.67 -5.89 24.27
CA ASP A 47 3.50 -5.94 25.74
C ASP A 47 4.50 -6.90 26.38
N ARG A 48 4.59 -8.14 25.87
CA ARG A 48 5.58 -9.11 26.36
C ARG A 48 7.01 -8.60 26.21
N SER A 49 7.33 -7.96 25.09
CA SER A 49 8.68 -7.42 24.86
C SER A 49 9.03 -6.30 25.84
N ILE A 50 8.06 -5.46 26.20
CA ILE A 50 8.23 -4.39 27.20
C ILE A 50 8.38 -4.99 28.59
N GLU A 51 7.56 -5.99 28.94
CA GLU A 51 7.65 -6.65 30.25
C GLU A 51 9.00 -7.33 30.45
N LEU A 52 9.49 -8.06 29.43
CA LEU A 52 10.82 -8.67 29.44
C LEU A 52 11.92 -7.60 29.53
N ALA A 53 11.80 -6.51 28.79
CA ALA A 53 12.79 -5.42 28.84
C ALA A 53 12.80 -4.73 30.22
N LYS A 54 11.63 -4.53 30.85
CA LYS A 54 11.52 -3.99 32.22
C LYS A 54 12.08 -4.95 33.27
N ALA A 55 11.81 -6.24 33.14
CA ALA A 55 12.37 -7.25 34.04
C ALA A 55 13.91 -7.31 33.93
N SER A 56 14.45 -7.20 32.72
CA SER A 56 15.90 -7.09 32.50
C SER A 56 16.49 -5.80 33.05
N LEU A 57 15.75 -4.69 33.00
CA LEU A 57 16.19 -3.42 33.60
C LEU A 57 16.25 -3.53 35.12
N ALA A 58 15.20 -4.06 35.74
CA ALA A 58 15.11 -4.21 37.19
C ALA A 58 16.19 -5.17 37.74
N SER A 59 16.51 -6.25 37.01
CA SER A 59 17.59 -7.16 37.42
C SER A 59 18.97 -6.50 37.30
N MET A 60 19.21 -5.71 36.26
CA MET A 60 20.46 -4.95 36.12
C MET A 60 20.58 -3.82 37.15
N GLU A 61 19.50 -3.08 37.43
CA GLU A 61 19.46 -2.07 38.50
C GLU A 61 19.83 -2.69 39.85
N LYS A 62 19.25 -3.86 40.17
CA LYS A 62 19.59 -4.58 41.40
C LYS A 62 21.05 -5.02 41.44
N SER A 63 21.60 -5.49 40.33
CA SER A 63 23.03 -5.85 40.24
C SER A 63 23.97 -4.64 40.32
N TYR A 64 23.50 -3.47 39.86
CA TYR A 64 24.22 -2.21 39.97
C TYR A 64 24.23 -1.70 41.41
N GLU A 65 23.10 -1.76 42.11
CA GLU A 65 23.03 -1.40 43.53
C GLU A 65 23.95 -2.27 44.39
N THR A 66 23.98 -3.59 44.15
CA THR A 66 24.88 -4.49 44.89
C THR A 66 26.34 -4.22 44.58
N THR A 67 26.68 -4.03 43.29
CA THR A 67 28.06 -3.70 42.87
C THR A 67 28.50 -2.35 43.44
N GLN A 68 27.65 -1.33 43.41
CA GLN A 68 27.93 -0.03 43.98
C GLN A 68 28.09 -0.09 45.51
N ALA A 69 27.31 -0.92 46.20
CA ALA A 69 27.45 -1.15 47.65
C ALA A 69 28.79 -1.86 47.96
N SER A 70 29.19 -2.84 47.16
CA SER A 70 30.49 -3.52 47.30
C SER A 70 31.67 -2.58 47.02
N LEU A 71 31.57 -1.71 46.02
CA LEU A 71 32.60 -0.73 45.68
C LEU A 71 32.73 0.37 46.75
N ARG A 72 31.64 0.77 47.42
CA ARG A 72 31.66 1.70 48.57
C ARG A 72 32.38 1.12 49.79
N ALA A 73 32.42 -0.21 49.93
CA ALA A 73 33.10 -0.89 51.02
C ALA A 73 34.62 -1.03 50.80
N GLN A 74 35.14 -0.62 49.63
CA GLN A 74 36.54 -0.80 49.24
C GLN A 74 37.36 0.50 49.50
N PRO A 75 38.61 0.40 49.99
CA PRO A 75 39.42 1.56 50.38
C PRO A 75 39.81 2.49 49.19
N PRO A 76 40.12 3.77 49.46
CA PRO A 76 40.09 4.90 48.52
C PRO A 76 41.24 4.96 47.49
N ASN A 77 41.87 3.83 47.16
CA ASN A 77 43.18 3.85 46.47
C ASN A 77 43.08 4.15 44.96
N SER A 78 41.87 4.31 44.39
CA SER A 78 41.65 4.59 42.96
C SER A 78 40.31 5.27 42.64
N GLU A 79 39.98 6.38 43.30
CA GLU A 79 38.72 7.13 43.09
C GLU A 79 38.41 7.42 41.61
N ALA A 80 39.40 7.76 40.79
CA ALA A 80 39.21 8.04 39.36
C ALA A 80 38.75 6.81 38.54
N TYR A 81 39.25 5.62 38.87
CA TYR A 81 38.82 4.37 38.21
C TYR A 81 37.41 3.97 38.67
N LEU A 82 37.08 4.24 39.93
CA LEU A 82 35.75 4.03 40.50
C LEU A 82 34.69 4.98 39.90
N GLU A 83 35.04 6.25 39.69
CA GLU A 83 34.17 7.19 38.99
C GLU A 83 33.96 6.82 37.53
N LEU A 84 35.00 6.41 36.82
CA LEU A 84 34.88 5.97 35.42
C LEU A 84 34.01 4.71 35.31
N ALA A 85 34.16 3.75 36.22
CA ALA A 85 33.32 2.56 36.29
C ALA A 85 31.85 2.93 36.52
N ARG A 86 31.57 3.81 37.51
CA ARG A 86 30.21 4.34 37.77
C ARG A 86 29.62 5.06 36.57
N MET A 87 30.39 5.90 35.89
CA MET A 87 29.91 6.61 34.69
C MET A 87 29.61 5.65 33.55
N SER A 88 30.45 4.64 33.34
CA SER A 88 30.24 3.64 32.29
C SER A 88 28.97 2.81 32.53
N GLU A 89 28.74 2.38 33.78
CA GLU A 89 27.55 1.63 34.17
C GLU A 89 26.29 2.49 34.20
N ALA A 90 26.38 3.76 34.62
CA ALA A 90 25.27 4.69 34.51
C ALA A 90 24.87 4.95 33.05
N GLY A 91 25.86 4.98 32.14
CA GLY A 91 25.63 5.12 30.70
C GLY A 91 24.93 3.90 30.09
N THR A 92 25.29 2.68 30.49
CA THR A 92 24.61 1.46 30.02
C THR A 92 23.17 1.40 30.53
N LEU A 93 22.93 1.82 31.77
CA LEU A 93 21.60 1.86 32.38
C LEU A 93 20.70 2.92 31.72
N ALA A 94 21.25 4.10 31.43
CA ALA A 94 20.55 5.14 30.66
C ALA A 94 20.21 4.67 29.24
N GLY A 95 21.13 3.97 28.56
CA GLY A 95 20.88 3.40 27.24
C GLY A 95 19.79 2.31 27.24
N LEU A 96 19.70 1.51 28.30
CA LEU A 96 18.64 0.51 28.47
C LEU A 96 17.28 1.17 28.74
N ARG A 97 17.24 2.20 29.59
CA ARG A 97 16.02 3.01 29.80
C ARG A 97 15.55 3.66 28.51
N GLN A 98 16.47 4.19 27.71
CA GLN A 98 16.14 4.73 26.40
C GLN A 98 15.54 3.67 25.48
N LYS A 99 16.08 2.44 25.45
CA LYS A 99 15.50 1.32 24.68
C LYS A 99 14.09 0.96 25.14
N VAL A 100 13.81 0.98 26.45
CA VAL A 100 12.44 0.75 26.95
C VAL A 100 11.51 1.87 26.51
N LEU A 101 11.94 3.12 26.57
CA LEU A 101 11.17 4.26 26.07
C LEU A 101 10.92 4.16 24.55
N ASP A 102 11.91 3.73 23.77
CA ASP A 102 11.75 3.52 22.33
C ASP A 102 10.77 2.37 22.02
N LEU A 103 10.80 1.29 22.81
CA LEU A 103 9.83 0.20 22.71
C LEU A 103 8.42 0.65 23.13
N GLU A 104 8.29 1.46 24.18
CA GLU A 104 7.01 2.07 24.57
C GLU A 104 6.49 3.03 23.49
N ASN A 105 7.37 3.83 22.88
CA ASN A 105 7.03 4.69 21.74
C ASN A 105 6.66 3.88 20.49
N SER A 106 7.21 2.68 20.31
CA SER A 106 6.83 1.77 19.21
C SER A 106 5.38 1.28 19.31
N LYS A 107 4.77 1.29 20.51
CA LYS A 107 3.32 1.07 20.66
C LYS A 107 2.47 2.20 20.08
N LEU A 108 3.05 3.39 19.93
CA LEU A 108 2.39 4.56 19.34
C LEU A 108 2.62 4.66 17.82
N SER A 109 3.45 3.79 17.27
CA SER A 109 3.78 3.77 15.83
C SER A 109 2.55 3.42 14.98
N PRO A 110 2.46 3.89 13.73
CA PRO A 110 1.29 3.67 12.87
C PRO A 110 0.95 2.20 12.61
N THR A 111 1.87 1.26 12.91
CA THR A 111 1.65 -0.19 12.83
C THR A 111 0.67 -0.74 13.87
N THR A 112 0.38 -0.01 14.96
CA THR A 112 -0.61 -0.39 15.98
C THR A 112 -1.89 0.45 15.91
N LYS A 113 -2.00 1.36 14.92
CA LYS A 113 -3.22 2.13 14.71
C LYS A 113 -4.23 1.32 13.91
N GLU A 114 -5.50 1.44 14.30
CA GLU A 114 -6.60 0.89 13.52
C GLU A 114 -6.61 1.52 12.12
N THR A 115 -6.86 0.71 11.08
CA THR A 115 -6.98 1.21 9.71
C THR A 115 -8.20 2.11 9.62
N GLU A 116 -7.93 3.40 9.51
CA GLU A 116 -8.94 4.43 9.28
C GLU A 116 -9.04 4.73 7.78
N LEU A 117 -10.26 5.02 7.33
CA LEU A 117 -10.49 5.45 5.98
C LEU A 117 -10.07 6.92 5.88
N VAL A 118 -8.92 7.18 5.24
CA VAL A 118 -8.32 8.52 5.18
C VAL A 118 -9.07 9.45 4.23
N GLU A 119 -9.74 8.88 3.21
CA GLU A 119 -10.54 9.61 2.24
C GLU A 119 -11.93 8.96 2.10
N PRO A 120 -13.03 9.74 2.05
CA PRO A 120 -14.35 9.19 1.77
C PRO A 120 -14.35 8.46 0.43
N ILE A 121 -15.12 7.35 0.35
CA ILE A 121 -15.22 6.52 -0.86
C ILE A 121 -15.68 7.40 -2.04
N GLY A 122 -14.74 7.74 -2.92
CA GLY A 122 -14.99 8.52 -4.11
C GLY A 122 -15.53 7.64 -5.23
N VAL A 123 -16.75 7.91 -5.68
CA VAL A 123 -17.31 7.29 -6.88
C VAL A 123 -17.16 8.26 -8.03
N SER A 124 -16.51 7.84 -9.11
CA SER A 124 -16.48 8.65 -10.33
C SER A 124 -17.80 8.54 -11.07
N ASP A 125 -18.51 9.66 -11.24
CA ASP A 125 -19.70 9.73 -12.10
C ASP A 125 -19.36 9.57 -13.59
N ARG A 126 -18.07 9.60 -13.94
CA ARG A 126 -17.62 9.46 -15.32
C ARG A 126 -17.37 7.98 -15.62
N PRO A 127 -18.04 7.42 -16.66
CA PRO A 127 -17.77 6.05 -17.07
C PRO A 127 -16.32 5.93 -17.54
N VAL A 128 -15.59 4.97 -16.96
CA VAL A 128 -14.19 4.70 -17.28
C VAL A 128 -14.06 4.16 -18.72
N PHE A 129 -15.11 3.49 -19.21
CA PHE A 129 -15.23 2.94 -20.55
C PHE A 129 -16.71 2.75 -20.95
N PRO A 130 -17.09 2.82 -22.24
CA PRO A 130 -16.32 3.34 -23.37
C PRO A 130 -16.28 4.87 -23.37
N LYS A 131 -15.10 5.44 -23.62
CA LYS A 131 -14.95 6.88 -23.85
C LYS A 131 -15.65 7.23 -25.15
N LYS A 132 -16.78 7.94 -25.07
CA LYS A 132 -17.62 8.30 -26.23
C LYS A 132 -16.80 8.88 -27.37
N SER A 133 -15.84 9.77 -27.07
CA SER A 133 -14.97 10.41 -28.07
C SER A 133 -14.07 9.42 -28.82
N VAL A 134 -13.50 8.44 -28.13
CA VAL A 134 -12.62 7.43 -28.74
C VAL A 134 -13.45 6.48 -29.60
N PHE A 135 -14.63 6.08 -29.10
CA PHE A 135 -15.52 5.20 -29.84
C PHE A 135 -16.07 5.87 -31.11
N THR A 136 -16.48 7.14 -31.03
CA THR A 136 -16.96 7.88 -32.21
C THR A 136 -15.84 8.15 -33.21
N ALA A 137 -14.65 8.54 -32.76
CA ALA A 137 -13.51 8.73 -33.64
C ALA A 137 -13.10 7.43 -34.34
N GLY A 138 -13.02 6.32 -33.59
CA GLY A 138 -12.73 5.00 -34.13
C GLY A 138 -13.78 4.56 -35.16
N GLY A 139 -15.07 4.72 -34.85
CA GLY A 139 -16.17 4.41 -35.77
C GLY A 139 -16.14 5.24 -37.05
N LEU A 140 -15.81 6.53 -36.96
CA LEU A 140 -15.68 7.40 -38.14
C LEU A 140 -14.54 6.98 -39.05
N VAL A 141 -13.37 6.67 -38.50
CA VAL A 141 -12.21 6.21 -39.28
C VAL A 141 -12.53 4.88 -39.96
N LEU A 142 -13.09 3.92 -39.23
CA LEU A 142 -13.47 2.62 -39.80
C LEU A 142 -14.54 2.77 -40.88
N GLY A 143 -15.55 3.60 -40.63
CA GLY A 143 -16.63 3.88 -41.58
C GLY A 143 -16.13 4.57 -42.85
N ALA A 144 -15.22 5.53 -42.72
CA ALA A 144 -14.60 6.19 -43.88
C ALA A 144 -13.78 5.21 -44.73
N LEU A 145 -12.99 4.35 -44.09
CA LEU A 145 -12.21 3.32 -44.81
C LEU A 145 -13.12 2.34 -45.55
N LEU A 146 -14.13 1.79 -44.87
CA LEU A 146 -15.08 0.86 -45.47
C LEU A 146 -15.91 1.51 -46.58
N GLY A 147 -16.38 2.74 -46.36
CA GLY A 147 -17.12 3.51 -47.35
C GLY A 147 -16.29 3.79 -48.60
N THR A 148 -15.01 4.13 -48.44
CA THR A 148 -14.08 4.31 -49.56
C THR A 148 -13.87 3.00 -50.31
N LEU A 149 -13.62 1.90 -49.59
CA LEU A 149 -13.36 0.60 -50.20
C LEU A 149 -14.56 0.11 -51.03
N LEU A 150 -15.76 0.24 -50.47
CA LEU A 150 -17.01 -0.12 -51.15
C LEU A 150 -17.30 0.85 -52.31
N GLY A 151 -17.05 2.15 -52.12
CA GLY A 151 -17.24 3.17 -53.14
C GLY A 151 -16.41 2.96 -54.40
N PHE A 152 -15.22 2.37 -54.28
CA PHE A 152 -14.39 2.01 -55.44
C PHE A 152 -14.62 0.58 -55.93
N ALA A 153 -14.80 -0.38 -55.03
CA ALA A 153 -14.96 -1.79 -55.40
C ALA A 153 -16.31 -2.06 -56.10
N LEU A 154 -17.40 -1.44 -55.66
CA LEU A 154 -18.73 -1.66 -56.24
C LEU A 154 -18.82 -1.17 -57.70
N PRO A 155 -18.43 0.06 -58.05
CA PRO A 155 -18.46 0.51 -59.45
C PRO A 155 -17.50 -0.28 -60.34
N ALA A 156 -16.27 -0.54 -59.87
CA ALA A 156 -15.28 -1.32 -60.63
C ALA A 156 -15.77 -2.73 -60.93
N TRP A 157 -16.43 -3.37 -59.95
CA TRP A 157 -17.06 -4.67 -60.14
C TRP A 157 -18.19 -4.61 -61.17
N TRP A 158 -19.04 -3.59 -61.12
CA TRP A 158 -20.15 -3.41 -62.07
C TRP A 158 -19.65 -3.16 -63.50
N GLU A 159 -18.57 -2.41 -63.67
CA GLU A 159 -17.93 -2.19 -64.96
C GLU A 159 -17.30 -3.47 -65.51
N PHE A 160 -16.60 -4.23 -64.67
CA PHE A 160 -16.03 -5.52 -65.06
C PHE A 160 -17.11 -6.51 -65.54
N GLN A 161 -18.24 -6.58 -64.82
CA GLN A 161 -19.38 -7.41 -65.23
C GLN A 161 -20.00 -6.94 -66.55
N ARG A 162 -20.12 -5.62 -66.78
CA ARG A 162 -20.59 -5.06 -68.05
C ARG A 162 -19.66 -5.43 -69.21
N LYS A 163 -18.35 -5.25 -69.05
CA LYS A 163 -17.34 -5.63 -70.05
C LYS A 163 -17.37 -7.13 -70.34
N ARG A 164 -17.52 -7.98 -69.32
CA ARG A 164 -17.69 -9.45 -69.50
C ARG A 164 -18.94 -9.80 -70.30
N LYS A 165 -20.06 -9.12 -70.08
CA LYS A 165 -21.29 -9.35 -70.85
C LYS A 165 -21.14 -8.89 -72.31
N ALA A 166 -20.54 -7.73 -72.55
CA ALA A 166 -20.28 -7.22 -73.90
C ALA A 166 -19.32 -8.12 -74.69
N ALA A 167 -18.24 -8.61 -74.06
CA ALA A 167 -17.29 -9.51 -74.70
C ALA A 167 -17.92 -10.87 -75.09
N LYS A 168 -18.89 -11.36 -74.31
CA LYS A 168 -19.65 -12.57 -74.67
C LYS A 168 -20.62 -12.36 -75.84
N GLN A 169 -21.18 -11.15 -76.00
CA GLN A 169 -22.10 -10.83 -77.09
C GLN A 169 -21.37 -10.58 -78.42
N GLY A 170 -20.18 -9.97 -78.38
CA GLY A 170 -19.35 -9.76 -79.57
C GLY A 170 -18.66 -11.04 -80.09
N ALA A 171 -18.60 -12.11 -79.30
CA ALA A 171 -18.02 -13.41 -79.70
C ALA A 171 -19.06 -14.38 -80.32
N SER A 172 -20.33 -13.96 -80.44
CA SER A 172 -21.44 -14.75 -80.99
C SER A 172 -22.06 -14.14 -82.27
N ALA A 173 -21.44 -13.09 -82.82
CA ALA A 173 -21.74 -12.53 -84.14
C ALA A 173 -20.65 -12.92 -85.13
#